data_AF-A0A3A6NNR0-F1
#
_entry.id   AF-A0A3A6NNR0-F1
#
_cell.length_a   1.000
_cell.length_b   1.000
_cell.length_c   1.000
_cell.angle_alpha   90.00
_cell.angle_beta   90.00
_cell.angle_gamma   90.00
#
_symmetry.space_group_name_H-M   'P 1'
#
loop_
_entity.id
_entity.type
_entity.pdbx_description
1 polymer ?
#
loop_
_entity_poly.entity_id
_entity_poly.type
_entity_poly.pdbx_seq_one_letter_code
_entity_poly.pdbx_strand_id
1 'polypeptide(L)'
;MANRKSYKVDESFLEKISIGAAATTRVFSHLESLGHNPIELERGSMSYKIWKEIKIKRLRVPDLLCVNCAKRIESRGKTNLEITMSHSFASPERGWDAGLNSEDYVALVKCVKIGERPIDWSTKEPVQYISVSDMSKAFKAGQTITERPKGATEGFEARITWPSSKANAGGQIYSIENGKVKYKRDIDSRSISLSLQKKGRGLTPLVRINERVVENQIIASVVPVALELPCNNITNETFYQSLLASTSLADRYSAAKVLHLFPSDTTTHLLKERVMDEKEHIYVRLEAASSLLKMKDRSALPFFESAIKDEYLQNRLETTIILGEIRNDEACSLLIKALLDKKQHPEIRAGAAWSLGELDNSKALSALVKVFNEVEYNIKAEAARALKKLSDKYPGDVVNMFPESNEQERAGVAWALSKSGRFNIEDLIPVLVDDEARKWTAWIIGTQDQVKYVNEIEKIKEIDSELYFAVTVLWKILSSWVSDLNIY
;
A
#
# COMPACT_ATOMS: atom_id res chain seq x y z
N MET A 1 -7.54 21.82 25.36
CA MET A 1 -7.27 22.29 23.96
C MET A 1 -5.88 21.89 23.41
N ALA A 2 -5.28 20.76 23.83
CA ALA A 2 -3.96 20.32 23.33
C ALA A 2 -4.02 19.30 22.16
N ASN A 3 -5.16 18.65 21.91
CA ASN A 3 -5.26 17.60 20.88
C ASN A 3 -5.48 18.11 19.44
N ARG A 4 -5.99 19.33 19.21
CA ARG A 4 -6.40 19.74 17.85
C ARG A 4 -5.23 19.93 16.87
N LYS A 5 -4.00 20.10 17.36
CA LYS A 5 -2.80 20.26 16.52
C LYS A 5 -2.20 18.93 16.06
N SER A 6 -2.27 17.85 16.85
CA SER A 6 -1.73 16.54 16.44
C SER A 6 -2.55 15.91 15.32
N TYR A 7 -3.89 15.96 15.42
CA TYR A 7 -4.80 15.40 14.40
C TYR A 7 -4.57 15.99 13.01
N LYS A 8 -4.35 17.31 12.89
CA LYS A 8 -4.07 17.96 11.60
C LYS A 8 -2.72 17.54 10.99
N VAL A 9 -1.73 17.22 11.82
CA VAL A 9 -0.42 16.75 11.37
C VAL A 9 -0.53 15.31 10.84
N ASP A 10 -1.30 14.47 11.53
CA ASP A 10 -1.54 13.09 11.12
C ASP A 10 -2.37 13.01 9.83
N GLU A 11 -3.39 13.85 9.67
CA GLU A 11 -4.16 13.95 8.42
C GLU A 11 -3.31 14.42 7.24
N SER A 12 -2.49 15.46 7.43
CA SER A 12 -1.60 15.93 6.37
C SER A 12 -0.55 14.89 5.99
N PHE A 13 -0.04 14.13 6.98
CA PHE A 13 0.87 13.02 6.71
C PHE A 13 0.18 11.88 5.95
N LEU A 14 -1.01 11.48 6.39
CA LEU A 14 -1.85 10.49 5.72
C LEU A 14 -2.15 10.90 4.27
N GLU A 15 -2.46 12.18 4.04
CA GLU A 15 -2.71 12.70 2.70
C GLU A 15 -1.48 12.54 1.78
N LYS A 16 -0.27 12.84 2.29
CA LYS A 16 0.98 12.67 1.53
C LYS A 16 1.27 11.22 1.16
N ILE A 17 1.13 10.29 2.11
CA ILE A 17 1.36 8.87 1.83
C ILE A 17 0.26 8.29 0.92
N SER A 18 -0.97 8.80 1.00
CA SER A 18 -2.08 8.39 0.11
C SER A 18 -1.84 8.82 -1.33
N ILE A 19 -1.29 10.03 -1.55
CA ILE A 19 -0.84 10.48 -2.88
C ILE A 19 0.24 9.52 -3.43
N GLY A 20 1.20 9.13 -2.59
CA GLY A 20 2.24 8.16 -2.92
C GLY A 20 1.65 6.82 -3.35
N ALA A 21 0.83 6.22 -2.50
CA ALA A 21 0.17 4.93 -2.74
C ALA A 21 -0.65 4.93 -4.05
N ALA A 22 -1.46 5.97 -4.29
CA ALA A 22 -2.25 6.10 -5.51
C ALA A 22 -1.37 6.19 -6.76
N ALA A 23 -0.27 6.94 -6.70
CA ALA A 23 0.69 7.05 -7.78
C ALA A 23 1.40 5.72 -8.05
N THR A 24 1.92 5.07 -7.01
CA THR A 24 2.64 3.79 -7.13
C THR A 24 1.73 2.71 -7.71
N THR A 25 0.47 2.65 -7.27
CA THR A 25 -0.54 1.75 -7.86
C THR A 25 -0.72 2.00 -9.35
N ARG A 26 -0.78 3.27 -9.78
CA ARG A 26 -0.89 3.61 -11.20
C ARG A 26 0.37 3.25 -12.00
N VAL A 27 1.55 3.50 -11.44
CA VAL A 27 2.83 3.11 -12.07
C VAL A 27 2.92 1.60 -12.22
N PHE A 28 2.53 0.86 -11.18
CA PHE A 28 2.49 -0.61 -11.16
C PHE A 28 1.62 -1.14 -12.32
N SER A 29 0.36 -0.73 -12.41
CA SER A 29 -0.54 -1.19 -13.48
C SER A 29 -0.06 -0.79 -14.88
N HIS A 30 0.60 0.36 -15.02
CA HIS A 30 1.18 0.75 -16.31
C HIS A 30 2.35 -0.16 -16.70
N LEU A 31 3.26 -0.47 -15.77
CA LEU A 31 4.36 -1.40 -16.01
C LEU A 31 3.86 -2.83 -16.30
N GLU A 32 2.79 -3.28 -15.64
CA GLU A 32 2.11 -4.54 -15.98
C GLU A 32 1.63 -4.54 -17.43
N SER A 33 0.95 -3.47 -17.87
CA SER A 33 0.47 -3.36 -19.26
C SER A 33 1.60 -3.36 -20.30
N LEU A 34 2.82 -3.00 -19.89
CA LEU A 34 4.03 -3.02 -20.71
C LEU A 34 4.84 -4.33 -20.59
N GLY A 35 4.32 -5.34 -19.87
CA GLY A 35 4.91 -6.67 -19.78
C GLY A 35 6.08 -6.82 -18.81
N HIS A 36 6.23 -5.90 -17.84
CA HIS A 36 7.39 -5.91 -16.92
C HIS A 36 7.33 -6.93 -15.78
N ASN A 37 6.13 -7.43 -15.45
CA ASN A 37 5.87 -8.21 -14.24
C ASN A 37 6.42 -7.51 -12.97
N PRO A 38 5.90 -6.30 -12.62
CA PRO A 38 6.37 -5.56 -11.47
C PRO A 38 5.97 -6.21 -10.14
N ILE A 39 6.79 -6.01 -9.11
CA ILE A 39 6.47 -6.30 -7.71
C ILE A 39 6.76 -5.06 -6.85
N GLU A 40 6.13 -4.96 -5.67
CA GLU A 40 6.54 -3.98 -4.64
C GLU A 40 7.92 -4.36 -4.09
N LEU A 41 8.91 -3.51 -4.35
CA LEU A 41 10.24 -3.62 -3.77
C LEU A 41 10.27 -2.96 -2.40
N GLU A 42 9.89 -1.68 -2.30
CA GLU A 42 9.57 -1.05 -1.02
C GLU A 42 8.17 -1.50 -0.58
N ARG A 43 8.14 -2.33 0.47
CA ARG A 43 6.93 -2.91 1.03
C ARG A 43 5.93 -1.85 1.46
N GLY A 44 4.68 -1.95 1.02
CA GLY A 44 3.62 -1.00 1.38
C GLY A 44 3.73 0.33 0.65
N SER A 45 4.51 0.42 -0.43
CA SER A 45 4.59 1.61 -1.30
C SER A 45 3.27 1.88 -2.04
N MET A 46 2.39 0.87 -2.14
CA MET A 46 1.01 0.97 -2.65
C MET A 46 -0.04 1.07 -1.53
N SER A 47 0.39 1.20 -0.27
CA SER A 47 -0.48 1.30 0.91
C SER A 47 -0.19 2.58 1.69
N TYR A 48 -1.15 3.00 2.51
CA TYR A 48 -1.05 4.17 3.38
C TYR A 48 -1.23 3.79 4.86
N LYS A 49 -0.94 2.52 5.21
CA LYS A 49 -0.95 2.05 6.61
C LYS A 49 0.15 2.73 7.41
N ILE A 50 -0.24 3.37 8.52
CA ILE A 50 0.68 4.02 9.48
C ILE A 50 0.77 3.16 10.74
N TRP A 51 2.00 2.86 11.16
CA TRP A 51 2.33 2.28 12.47
C TRP A 51 2.65 3.42 13.44
N LYS A 52 1.94 3.49 14.57
CA LYS A 52 1.97 4.67 15.44
C LYS A 52 3.15 4.63 16.40
N GLU A 53 3.44 3.46 16.94
CA GLU A 53 4.41 3.31 18.03
C GLU A 53 5.79 2.88 17.53
N ILE A 54 5.84 2.05 16.48
CA ILE A 54 7.08 1.51 15.94
C ILE A 54 7.35 2.12 14.56
N LYS A 55 8.39 2.97 14.48
CA LYS A 55 8.90 3.46 13.21
C LYS A 55 9.82 2.41 12.59
N ILE A 56 9.35 1.77 11.52
CA ILE A 56 10.17 0.86 10.73
C ILE A 56 11.17 1.70 9.93
N LYS A 57 12.47 1.51 10.18
CA LYS A 57 13.53 2.09 9.34
C LYS A 57 13.78 1.12 8.19
N ARG A 58 12.94 1.19 7.16
CA ARG A 58 13.09 0.32 5.98
C ARG A 58 14.38 0.60 5.23
N LEU A 59 14.87 -0.42 4.53
CA LEU A 59 15.98 -0.24 3.59
C LEU A 59 15.56 0.79 2.55
N ARG A 60 16.46 1.72 2.22
CA ARG A 60 16.21 2.70 1.19
C ARG A 60 16.39 2.03 -0.18
N VAL A 61 15.26 1.69 -0.82
CA VAL A 61 15.18 1.08 -2.15
C VAL A 61 14.08 1.77 -2.96
N PRO A 62 14.06 1.64 -4.28
CA PRO A 62 12.93 2.09 -5.10
C PRO A 62 11.62 1.39 -4.72
N ASP A 63 10.49 2.05 -4.99
CA ASP A 63 9.16 1.50 -4.71
C ASP A 63 8.91 0.15 -5.40
N LEU A 64 9.26 0.02 -6.68
CA LEU A 64 8.92 -1.14 -7.51
C LEU A 64 10.14 -1.78 -8.16
N LEU A 65 10.06 -3.09 -8.41
CA LEU A 65 11.03 -3.87 -9.20
C LEU A 65 10.31 -4.60 -10.33
N CYS A 66 10.76 -4.40 -11.57
CA CYS A 66 10.30 -5.12 -12.75
C CYS A 66 11.02 -6.45 -12.87
N VAL A 67 10.36 -7.58 -12.58
CA VAL A 67 11.01 -8.89 -12.52
C VAL A 67 11.61 -9.29 -13.87
N ASN A 68 10.96 -8.97 -14.99
CA ASN A 68 11.40 -9.42 -16.32
C ASN A 68 12.62 -8.65 -16.87
N CYS A 69 12.96 -7.47 -16.32
CA CYS A 69 14.09 -6.68 -16.83
C CYS A 69 14.95 -6.00 -15.76
N ALA A 70 14.71 -6.31 -14.48
CA ALA A 70 15.41 -5.77 -13.32
C ALA A 70 15.38 -4.24 -13.16
N LYS A 71 14.59 -3.51 -13.98
CA LYS A 71 14.40 -2.08 -13.79
C LYS A 71 13.70 -1.82 -12.46
N ARG A 72 14.29 -0.96 -11.63
CA ARG A 72 13.65 -0.51 -10.39
C ARG A 72 13.14 0.90 -10.56
N ILE A 73 11.97 1.16 -10.00
CA ILE A 73 11.19 2.37 -10.29
C ILE A 73 10.82 3.03 -8.96
N GLU A 74 11.27 4.27 -8.79
CA GLU A 74 10.83 5.16 -7.73
C GLU A 74 9.57 5.92 -8.20
N SER A 75 8.44 5.72 -7.54
CA SER A 75 7.18 6.35 -7.88
C SER A 75 7.02 7.69 -7.16
N ARG A 76 6.57 8.71 -7.91
CA ARG A 76 6.39 10.07 -7.41
C ARG A 76 5.04 10.63 -7.84
N GLY A 77 4.08 10.54 -6.91
CA GLY A 77 2.80 11.24 -7.02
C GLY A 77 2.95 12.75 -6.82
N LYS A 78 2.37 13.54 -7.73
CA LYS A 78 2.49 15.00 -7.74
C LYS A 78 1.14 15.69 -7.88
N THR A 79 0.82 16.55 -6.92
CA THR A 79 -0.34 17.47 -7.01
C THR A 79 -0.07 18.62 -7.98
N ASN A 80 1.17 19.09 -8.09
CA ASN A 80 1.65 19.91 -9.20
C ASN A 80 2.74 19.13 -9.95
N LEU A 81 2.50 18.81 -11.22
CA LEU A 81 3.35 17.91 -11.97
C LEU A 81 4.66 18.61 -12.36
N GLU A 82 5.64 18.49 -11.48
CA GLU A 82 7.01 18.97 -11.64
C GLU A 82 7.98 17.86 -11.25
N ILE A 83 9.08 17.77 -12.00
CA ILE A 83 10.18 16.84 -11.70
C ILE A 83 10.91 17.36 -10.46
N THR A 84 10.52 16.87 -9.29
CA THR A 84 11.01 17.35 -8.00
C THR A 84 11.32 16.21 -7.03
N MET A 85 12.42 16.34 -6.30
CA MET A 85 12.84 15.40 -5.27
C MET A 85 13.28 16.14 -4.01
N SER A 86 13.16 15.48 -2.86
CA SER A 86 13.69 15.97 -1.59
C SER A 86 15.17 15.63 -1.47
N HIS A 87 15.98 16.53 -0.91
CA HIS A 87 17.42 16.33 -0.78
C HIS A 87 17.97 16.96 0.50
N SER A 88 18.74 16.18 1.25
CA SER A 88 19.58 16.69 2.34
C SER A 88 21.03 16.86 1.89
N PHE A 89 21.56 18.06 2.09
CA PHE A 89 22.99 18.33 1.92
C PHE A 89 23.83 17.88 3.13
N ALA A 90 23.19 17.69 4.29
CA ALA A 90 23.86 17.32 5.53
C ALA A 90 23.90 15.80 5.76
N SER A 91 22.99 15.06 5.13
CA SER A 91 22.76 13.63 5.34
C SER A 91 22.74 12.90 3.99
N PRO A 92 23.84 12.24 3.58
CA PRO A 92 23.88 11.47 2.34
C PRO A 92 22.78 10.41 2.24
N GLU A 93 22.39 9.82 3.37
CA GLU A 93 21.29 8.85 3.49
C GLU A 93 19.90 9.43 3.22
N ARG A 94 19.80 10.77 3.17
CA ARG A 94 18.61 11.54 2.77
C ARG A 94 18.85 12.33 1.48
N GLY A 95 19.83 11.89 0.69
CA GLY A 95 20.02 12.33 -0.69
C GLY A 95 18.79 12.04 -1.54
N TRP A 96 18.63 12.77 -2.66
CA TRP A 96 17.48 12.54 -3.55
C TRP A 96 17.61 11.21 -4.28
N ASP A 97 18.85 10.77 -4.46
CA ASP A 97 19.33 9.54 -5.07
C ASP A 97 19.68 8.46 -4.03
N ALA A 98 19.44 8.70 -2.74
CA ALA A 98 19.67 7.71 -1.70
C ALA A 98 18.83 6.45 -1.98
N GLY A 99 19.52 5.31 -2.15
CA GLY A 99 18.92 4.01 -2.51
C GLY A 99 18.69 3.78 -4.01
N LEU A 100 18.99 4.77 -4.86
CA LEU A 100 18.86 4.69 -6.32
C LEU A 100 20.24 4.44 -6.95
N ASN A 101 20.28 3.73 -8.08
CA ASN A 101 21.45 3.57 -8.95
C ASN A 101 21.21 4.24 -10.33
N SER A 102 22.21 4.24 -11.20
CA SER A 102 22.11 4.88 -12.53
C SER A 102 21.09 4.25 -13.47
N GLU A 103 20.80 2.97 -13.28
CA GLU A 103 19.90 2.16 -14.11
C GLU A 103 18.44 2.24 -13.66
N ASP A 104 18.17 2.85 -12.50
CA ASP A 104 16.85 3.07 -11.97
C ASP A 104 16.13 4.21 -12.68
N TYR A 105 14.81 4.25 -12.51
CA TYR A 105 13.95 5.28 -13.09
C TYR A 105 13.09 5.93 -12.01
N VAL A 106 12.79 7.21 -12.19
CA VAL A 106 11.73 7.91 -11.45
C VAL A 106 10.49 7.96 -12.35
N ALA A 107 9.37 7.46 -11.85
CA ALA A 107 8.07 7.56 -12.50
C ALA A 107 7.24 8.68 -11.88
N LEU A 108 6.78 9.64 -12.69
CA LEU A 108 5.93 10.74 -12.26
C LEU A 108 4.48 10.51 -12.68
N VAL A 109 3.58 10.75 -11.73
CA VAL A 109 2.13 10.64 -11.95
C VAL A 109 1.44 11.87 -11.36
N LYS A 110 0.52 12.46 -12.13
CA LYS A 110 -0.32 13.55 -11.65
C LYS A 110 -1.42 12.97 -10.74
N CYS A 111 -1.53 13.50 -9.52
CA CYS A 111 -2.60 13.14 -8.58
C CYS A 111 -3.56 14.31 -8.40
N VAL A 112 -4.85 14.00 -8.28
CA VAL A 112 -5.94 14.96 -8.05
C VAL A 112 -6.82 14.47 -6.90
N LYS A 113 -7.27 15.40 -6.06
CA LYS A 113 -8.19 15.11 -4.96
C LYS A 113 -9.62 14.99 -5.51
N ILE A 114 -10.32 13.94 -5.14
CA ILE A 114 -11.68 13.62 -5.64
C ILE A 114 -12.75 13.59 -4.55
N GLY A 115 -12.36 13.77 -3.28
CA GLY A 115 -13.26 13.78 -2.13
C GLY A 115 -12.65 14.54 -0.95
N GLU A 116 -13.35 14.54 0.18
CA GLU A 116 -12.93 15.28 1.36
C GLU A 116 -11.93 14.51 2.23
N ARG A 117 -11.96 13.17 2.19
CA ARG A 117 -11.10 12.36 3.07
C ARG A 117 -9.63 12.48 2.64
N PRO A 118 -8.68 12.35 3.56
CA PRO A 118 -7.24 12.39 3.23
C PRO A 118 -6.79 11.34 2.21
N ILE A 119 -7.56 10.26 2.06
CA ILE A 119 -7.28 9.13 1.17
C ILE A 119 -7.94 9.26 -0.23
N ASP A 120 -8.80 10.27 -0.45
CA ASP A 120 -9.62 10.39 -1.68
C ASP A 120 -8.81 11.01 -2.83
N TRP A 121 -7.86 10.24 -3.36
CA TRP A 121 -6.98 10.62 -4.46
C TRP A 121 -7.20 9.76 -5.70
N SER A 122 -7.17 10.41 -6.86
CA SER A 122 -7.17 9.76 -8.17
C SER A 122 -5.95 10.21 -8.98
N THR A 123 -5.54 9.40 -9.95
CA THR A 123 -4.41 9.67 -10.83
C THR A 123 -4.87 10.11 -12.22
N LYS A 124 -4.01 10.87 -12.91
CA LYS A 124 -4.21 11.32 -14.30
C LYS A 124 -3.06 10.81 -15.16
N GLU A 125 -3.39 10.53 -16.42
CA GLU A 125 -2.41 10.18 -17.44
C GLU A 125 -1.59 11.40 -17.91
N PRO A 126 -0.41 11.18 -18.53
CA PRO A 126 0.31 9.91 -18.66
C PRO A 126 1.23 9.63 -17.46
N VAL A 127 1.66 8.36 -17.30
CA VAL A 127 2.81 8.01 -16.46
C VAL A 127 4.08 8.35 -17.23
N GLN A 128 5.06 8.97 -16.57
CA GLN A 128 6.23 9.55 -17.23
C GLN A 128 7.51 9.11 -16.53
N TYR A 129 8.44 8.54 -17.30
CA TYR A 129 9.67 7.93 -16.79
C TYR A 129 10.88 8.79 -17.09
N ILE A 130 11.75 8.91 -16.10
CA ILE A 130 13.00 9.67 -16.19
C ILE A 130 14.11 8.78 -15.64
N SER A 131 15.20 8.62 -16.39
CA SER A 131 16.35 7.84 -15.91
C SER A 131 17.05 8.59 -14.76
N VAL A 132 17.47 7.85 -13.73
CA VAL A 132 18.26 8.42 -12.63
C VAL A 132 19.63 8.89 -13.14
N SER A 133 20.21 8.22 -14.13
CA SER A 133 21.44 8.64 -14.82
C SER A 133 21.32 10.07 -15.39
N ASP A 134 20.25 10.37 -16.12
CA ASP A 134 20.07 11.70 -16.71
C ASP A 134 19.74 12.76 -15.66
N MET A 135 18.97 12.41 -14.62
CA MET A 135 18.75 13.29 -13.47
C MET A 135 20.08 13.64 -12.78
N SER A 136 20.95 12.65 -12.58
CA SER A 136 22.28 12.83 -11.95
C SER A 136 23.19 13.71 -12.81
N LYS A 137 23.23 13.50 -14.13
CA LYS A 137 23.98 14.35 -15.06
C LYS A 137 23.50 15.80 -15.00
N ALA A 138 22.19 16.03 -15.08
CA ALA A 138 21.61 17.37 -15.03
C ALA A 138 21.84 18.05 -13.66
N PHE A 139 21.78 17.29 -12.57
CA PHE A 139 22.08 17.80 -11.22
C PHE A 139 23.55 18.22 -11.11
N LYS A 140 24.50 17.39 -11.55
CA LYS A 140 25.95 17.69 -11.52
C LYS A 140 26.33 18.82 -12.48
N ALA A 141 25.67 18.92 -13.62
CA ALA A 141 25.81 20.04 -14.55
C ALA A 141 25.17 21.35 -14.03
N GLY A 142 24.60 21.30 -12.82
CA GLY A 142 23.98 22.44 -12.17
C GLY A 142 22.77 22.96 -12.93
N GLN A 143 22.04 22.13 -13.68
CA GLN A 143 20.84 22.51 -14.45
C GLN A 143 19.56 22.52 -13.60
N THR A 144 19.66 22.09 -12.34
CA THR A 144 18.56 22.05 -11.38
C THR A 144 18.37 23.38 -10.64
N ILE A 145 17.26 23.48 -9.92
CA ILE A 145 16.93 24.59 -9.04
C ILE A 145 16.74 24.04 -7.64
N THR A 146 17.47 24.61 -6.69
CA THR A 146 17.43 24.23 -5.28
C THR A 146 16.65 25.27 -4.50
N GLU A 147 15.55 24.85 -3.90
CA GLU A 147 14.72 25.67 -3.00
C GLU A 147 14.92 25.15 -1.58
N ARG A 148 15.50 25.97 -0.71
CA ARG A 148 15.63 25.64 0.72
C ARG A 148 14.32 25.97 1.45
N PRO A 149 13.89 25.14 2.41
CA PRO A 149 12.68 25.40 3.19
C PRO A 149 12.80 26.74 3.93
N LYS A 150 11.69 27.51 3.97
CA LYS A 150 11.70 28.90 4.48
C LYS A 150 11.37 29.01 5.96
N GLY A 151 10.99 27.92 6.64
CA GLY A 151 10.64 27.94 8.05
C GLY A 151 10.84 26.59 8.76
N ALA A 152 10.87 26.63 10.10
CA ALA A 152 11.08 25.47 10.98
C ALA A 152 10.02 24.35 10.83
N THR A 153 8.87 24.64 10.21
CA THR A 153 7.76 23.72 9.99
C THR A 153 7.81 22.98 8.64
N GLU A 154 8.65 23.41 7.69
CA GLU A 154 8.70 22.88 6.30
C GLU A 154 9.68 21.71 6.11
N GLY A 155 10.26 21.20 7.20
CA GLY A 155 11.31 20.17 7.16
C GLY A 155 12.70 20.76 6.89
N PHE A 156 13.73 19.94 7.06
CA PHE A 156 15.14 20.35 6.91
C PHE A 156 15.69 20.12 5.49
N GLU A 157 14.92 19.47 4.62
CA GLU A 157 15.38 19.03 3.29
C GLU A 157 15.07 20.08 2.23
N ALA A 158 16.00 20.28 1.30
CA ALA A 158 15.82 21.14 0.15
C ALA A 158 14.99 20.42 -0.92
N ARG A 159 14.19 21.20 -1.65
CA ARG A 159 13.52 20.71 -2.87
C ARG A 159 14.44 20.95 -4.06
N ILE A 160 14.83 19.87 -4.73
CA ILE A 160 15.54 19.92 -6.01
C ILE A 160 14.52 19.79 -7.12
N THR A 161 14.54 20.75 -8.06
CA THR A 161 13.65 20.78 -9.22
C THR A 161 14.46 20.66 -10.50
N TRP A 162 14.09 19.72 -11.37
CA TRP A 162 14.54 19.67 -12.76
C TRP A 162 13.49 20.43 -13.61
N PRO A 163 13.81 21.65 -14.08
CA PRO A 163 12.83 22.48 -14.76
C PRO A 163 12.22 21.78 -15.97
N SER A 164 10.90 21.87 -16.06
CA SER A 164 10.11 21.24 -17.11
C SER A 164 8.84 22.04 -17.38
N SER A 165 8.28 21.87 -18.58
CA SER A 165 7.03 22.45 -19.07
C SER A 165 6.11 21.33 -19.55
N LYS A 166 4.86 21.35 -19.08
CA LYS A 166 3.83 20.38 -19.44
C LYS A 166 2.74 20.97 -20.33
N ALA A 167 2.10 20.13 -21.13
CA ALA A 167 0.85 20.47 -21.80
C ALA A 167 -0.30 20.56 -20.78
N ASN A 168 -1.17 21.55 -20.94
CA ASN A 168 -2.34 21.76 -20.08
C ASN A 168 -3.64 21.27 -20.72
N ALA A 169 -3.57 20.75 -21.94
CA ALA A 169 -4.66 20.13 -22.68
C ALA A 169 -4.06 19.30 -23.81
N GLY A 170 -4.85 18.37 -24.36
CA GLY A 170 -4.49 17.67 -25.59
C GLY A 170 -4.44 18.60 -26.80
N GLY A 171 -3.54 18.32 -27.74
CA GLY A 171 -3.39 19.12 -28.95
C GLY A 171 -2.28 18.65 -29.88
N GLN A 172 -2.10 19.36 -30.99
CA GLN A 172 -1.06 19.07 -31.99
C GLN A 172 0.00 20.15 -32.01
N ILE A 173 1.28 19.75 -31.92
CA ILE A 173 2.42 20.65 -32.05
C ILE A 173 2.51 21.17 -33.48
N TYR A 174 2.65 22.49 -33.66
CA TYR A 174 2.79 23.09 -34.99
C TYR A 174 4.04 23.97 -35.13
N SER A 175 4.73 24.33 -34.05
CA SER A 175 5.93 25.17 -34.11
C SER A 175 6.85 24.93 -32.90
N ILE A 176 8.15 24.80 -33.16
CA ILE A 176 9.23 24.73 -32.17
C ILE A 176 10.33 25.68 -32.62
N GLU A 177 10.16 26.96 -32.32
CA GLU A 177 11.03 28.03 -32.84
C GLU A 177 11.11 29.17 -31.82
N ASN A 178 12.15 30.00 -31.93
CA ASN A 178 12.31 31.21 -31.12
C ASN A 178 12.20 30.95 -29.61
N GLY A 179 12.76 29.83 -29.15
CA GLY A 179 12.72 29.43 -27.74
C GLY A 179 11.32 29.10 -27.21
N LYS A 180 10.38 28.68 -28.07
CA LYS A 180 9.01 28.33 -27.68
C LYS A 180 8.53 27.06 -28.36
N VAL A 181 7.70 26.29 -27.67
CA VAL A 181 6.89 25.20 -28.24
C VAL A 181 5.44 25.68 -28.31
N LYS A 182 4.82 25.54 -29.48
CA LYS A 182 3.42 25.93 -29.71
C LYS A 182 2.60 24.75 -30.21
N TYR A 183 1.39 24.62 -29.67
CA TYR A 183 0.43 23.60 -30.06
C TYR A 183 -0.98 24.17 -30.14
N LYS A 184 -1.81 23.58 -31.01
CA LYS A 184 -3.25 23.89 -31.08
C LYS A 184 -4.01 22.87 -30.27
N ARG A 185 -4.88 23.35 -29.38
CA ARG A 185 -5.74 22.49 -28.56
C ARG A 185 -6.75 21.73 -29.42
N ASP A 186 -7.03 20.49 -29.04
CA ASP A 186 -8.00 19.64 -29.76
C ASP A 186 -9.44 20.18 -29.65
N ILE A 187 -9.81 20.77 -28.50
CA ILE A 187 -11.20 21.16 -28.21
C ILE A 187 -11.65 22.45 -28.90
N ASP A 188 -10.75 23.42 -29.11
CA ASP A 188 -11.11 24.78 -29.60
C ASP A 188 -10.09 25.35 -30.59
N SER A 189 -9.09 24.56 -31.02
CA SER A 189 -7.99 25.00 -31.88
C SER A 189 -7.20 26.21 -31.36
N ARG A 190 -7.35 26.59 -30.08
CA ARG A 190 -6.63 27.71 -29.49
C ARG A 190 -5.14 27.41 -29.44
N SER A 191 -4.34 28.36 -29.91
CA SER A 191 -2.87 28.29 -29.81
C SER A 191 -2.42 28.46 -28.36
N ILE A 192 -1.68 27.46 -27.86
CA ILE A 192 -0.93 27.54 -26.62
C ILE A 192 0.55 27.71 -26.96
N SER A 193 1.24 28.59 -26.24
CA SER A 193 2.67 28.84 -26.41
C SER A 193 3.37 28.66 -25.07
N LEU A 194 4.35 27.77 -25.03
CA LEU A 194 5.15 27.47 -23.85
C LEU A 194 6.60 27.88 -24.08
N SER A 195 7.19 28.56 -23.11
CA SER A 195 8.60 28.97 -23.13
C SER A 195 9.52 27.75 -22.96
N LEU A 196 10.59 27.68 -23.77
CA LEU A 196 11.73 26.77 -23.59
C LEU A 196 12.78 27.35 -22.65
N GLN A 197 12.38 28.29 -21.80
CA GLN A 197 13.19 28.81 -20.72
C GLN A 197 12.33 28.88 -19.45
N LYS A 198 12.84 28.34 -18.35
CA LYS A 198 12.15 28.33 -17.05
C LYS A 198 13.15 28.64 -15.93
N LYS A 199 12.88 29.72 -15.16
CA LYS A 199 13.74 30.18 -14.05
C LYS A 199 15.24 30.25 -14.44
N GLY A 200 15.54 30.82 -15.61
CA GLY A 200 16.92 30.97 -16.10
C GLY A 200 17.55 29.72 -16.72
N ARG A 201 16.83 28.58 -16.79
CA ARG A 201 17.32 27.35 -17.42
C ARG A 201 16.68 27.14 -18.78
N GLY A 202 17.50 26.83 -19.79
CA GLY A 202 17.00 26.38 -21.09
C GLY A 202 16.41 24.98 -21.00
N LEU A 203 15.30 24.76 -21.69
CA LEU A 203 14.61 23.48 -21.77
C LEU A 203 14.81 22.89 -23.17
N THR A 204 15.04 21.59 -23.24
CA THR A 204 15.05 20.85 -24.49
C THR A 204 13.60 20.44 -24.82
N PRO A 205 13.08 20.75 -26.02
CA PRO A 205 11.81 20.18 -26.49
C PRO A 205 11.88 18.65 -26.51
N LEU A 206 10.84 18.00 -26.00
CA LEU A 206 10.71 16.53 -25.98
C LEU A 206 9.69 16.02 -27.00
N VAL A 207 9.21 16.93 -27.85
CA VAL A 207 8.16 16.68 -28.86
C VAL A 207 8.62 17.20 -30.21
N ARG A 208 7.98 16.73 -31.28
CA ARG A 208 8.26 17.13 -32.67
C ARG A 208 7.07 17.88 -33.27
N ILE A 209 7.34 18.64 -34.34
CA ILE A 209 6.26 19.24 -35.14
C ILE A 209 5.35 18.13 -35.68
N ASN A 210 4.04 18.37 -35.66
CA ASN A 210 2.94 17.45 -35.99
C ASN A 210 2.67 16.35 -34.96
N GLU A 211 3.46 16.23 -33.90
CA GLU A 211 3.21 15.29 -32.81
C GLU A 211 1.94 15.69 -32.03
N ARG A 212 1.17 14.70 -31.58
CA ARG A 212 0.06 14.92 -30.66
C ARG A 212 0.55 14.83 -29.23
N VAL A 213 0.09 15.76 -28.40
CA VAL A 213 0.34 15.76 -26.97
C VAL A 213 -0.97 15.61 -26.21
N VAL A 214 -0.90 15.02 -25.02
CA VAL A 214 -2.04 14.88 -24.11
C VAL A 214 -1.92 15.83 -22.93
N GLU A 215 -3.02 16.05 -22.22
CA GLU A 215 -2.99 16.81 -20.97
C GLU A 215 -1.97 16.19 -19.99
N ASN A 216 -1.21 17.03 -19.30
CA ASN A 216 -0.20 16.65 -18.30
C ASN A 216 1.06 15.96 -18.85
N GLN A 217 1.21 15.76 -20.16
CA GLN A 217 2.49 15.34 -20.74
C GLN A 217 3.55 16.44 -20.57
N ILE A 218 4.74 16.09 -20.09
CA ILE A 218 5.92 16.96 -20.10
C ILE A 218 6.44 17.01 -21.53
N ILE A 219 6.48 18.20 -22.12
CA ILE A 219 6.84 18.41 -23.54
C ILE A 219 8.15 19.17 -23.72
N ALA A 220 8.73 19.69 -22.63
CA ALA A 220 10.06 20.26 -22.62
C ALA A 220 10.67 20.15 -21.21
N SER A 221 11.96 19.85 -21.12
CA SER A 221 12.64 19.60 -19.83
C SER A 221 14.16 19.74 -19.95
N VAL A 222 14.84 19.89 -18.82
CA VAL A 222 16.32 19.77 -18.73
C VAL A 222 16.80 18.32 -18.78
N VAL A 223 15.89 17.36 -18.59
CA VAL A 223 16.17 15.92 -18.68
C VAL A 223 15.20 15.26 -19.66
N PRO A 224 15.61 14.21 -20.39
CA PRO A 224 14.68 13.39 -21.17
C PRO A 224 13.53 12.86 -20.30
N VAL A 225 12.33 12.76 -20.88
CA VAL A 225 11.16 12.16 -20.24
C VAL A 225 10.52 11.21 -21.26
N ALA A 226 10.36 9.95 -20.88
CA ALA A 226 9.74 8.93 -21.71
C ALA A 226 8.29 8.68 -21.27
N LEU A 227 7.39 8.49 -22.23
CA LEU A 227 6.01 8.05 -21.96
C LEU A 227 5.90 6.53 -21.86
N GLU A 228 6.83 5.82 -22.49
CA GLU A 228 6.92 4.37 -22.49
C GLU A 228 8.28 3.95 -21.94
N LEU A 229 8.29 2.79 -21.29
CA LEU A 229 9.50 2.16 -20.80
C LEU A 229 9.51 0.73 -21.31
N PRO A 230 10.22 0.40 -22.40
CA PRO A 230 10.18 -0.95 -22.97
C PRO A 230 10.78 -1.97 -22.00
N CYS A 231 10.20 -3.16 -21.97
CA CYS A 231 10.73 -4.31 -21.23
C CYS A 231 11.60 -5.16 -22.15
N ASN A 232 12.87 -5.38 -21.77
CA ASN A 232 13.82 -6.10 -22.61
C ASN A 232 13.84 -7.61 -22.32
N ASN A 233 13.10 -8.10 -21.31
CA ASN A 233 13.02 -9.52 -20.93
C ASN A 233 14.39 -10.21 -20.80
N ILE A 234 15.33 -9.56 -20.10
CA ILE A 234 16.74 -9.99 -20.04
C ILE A 234 17.11 -10.76 -18.76
N THR A 235 16.21 -10.83 -17.79
CA THR A 235 16.51 -11.45 -16.49
C THR A 235 16.13 -12.93 -16.50
N ASN A 236 16.81 -13.69 -15.66
CA ASN A 236 16.56 -15.10 -15.40
C ASN A 236 17.01 -15.45 -13.98
N GLU A 237 16.93 -16.72 -13.63
CA GLU A 237 17.41 -17.27 -12.36
C GLU A 237 18.86 -16.86 -12.05
N THR A 238 19.80 -17.12 -12.97
CA THR A 238 21.23 -16.85 -12.78
C THR A 238 21.52 -15.36 -12.56
N PHE A 239 20.78 -14.49 -13.23
CA PHE A 239 20.87 -13.04 -13.01
C PHE A 239 20.59 -12.69 -11.55
N TYR A 240 19.46 -13.14 -11.00
CA TYR A 240 19.12 -12.84 -9.60
C TYR A 240 20.00 -13.56 -8.58
N GLN A 241 20.47 -14.77 -8.89
CA GLN A 241 21.48 -15.46 -8.08
C GLN A 241 22.78 -14.64 -7.98
N SER A 242 23.24 -14.05 -9.08
CA SER A 242 24.43 -13.19 -9.07
C SER A 242 24.23 -11.91 -8.23
N LEU A 243 23.03 -11.32 -8.28
CA LEU A 243 22.69 -10.13 -7.48
C LEU A 243 22.67 -10.43 -5.98
N LEU A 244 22.37 -11.66 -5.57
CA LEU A 244 22.42 -12.08 -4.17
C LEU A 244 23.83 -12.02 -3.58
N ALA A 245 24.86 -12.08 -4.42
CA ALA A 245 26.28 -11.92 -4.05
C ALA A 245 26.80 -10.48 -4.24
N SER A 246 25.95 -9.53 -4.64
CA SER A 246 26.34 -8.13 -4.88
C SER A 246 26.84 -7.46 -3.60
N THR A 247 27.80 -6.55 -3.73
CA THR A 247 28.22 -5.67 -2.62
C THR A 247 27.11 -4.68 -2.25
N SER A 248 26.22 -4.37 -3.19
CA SER A 248 25.06 -3.49 -2.98
C SER A 248 23.98 -4.19 -2.15
N LEU A 249 23.67 -3.59 -0.99
CA LEU A 249 22.59 -4.06 -0.11
C LEU A 249 21.22 -4.06 -0.81
N ALA A 250 20.93 -3.04 -1.62
CA ALA A 250 19.68 -2.94 -2.39
C ALA A 250 19.55 -4.07 -3.41
N ASP A 251 20.66 -4.50 -4.03
CA ASP A 251 20.67 -5.57 -5.02
C ASP A 251 20.45 -6.93 -4.35
N ARG A 252 21.15 -7.19 -3.22
CA ARG A 252 20.93 -8.42 -2.44
C ARG A 252 19.50 -8.51 -1.91
N TYR A 253 18.96 -7.40 -1.42
CA TYR A 253 17.57 -7.31 -0.98
C TYR A 253 16.58 -7.60 -2.13
N SER A 254 16.81 -6.97 -3.29
CA SER A 254 15.99 -7.18 -4.50
C SER A 254 16.01 -8.65 -4.94
N ALA A 255 17.20 -9.26 -5.00
CA ALA A 255 17.38 -10.66 -5.34
C ALA A 255 16.68 -11.60 -4.37
N ALA A 256 16.92 -11.42 -3.06
CA ALA A 256 16.32 -12.24 -2.01
C ALA A 256 14.79 -12.21 -2.07
N LYS A 257 14.19 -11.07 -2.47
CA LYS A 257 12.74 -10.90 -2.57
C LYS A 257 12.08 -11.60 -3.77
N VAL A 258 12.79 -11.75 -4.89
CA VAL A 258 12.21 -12.31 -6.14
C VAL A 258 12.58 -13.75 -6.42
N LEU A 259 13.64 -14.28 -5.80
CA LEU A 259 14.18 -15.60 -6.13
C LEU A 259 13.18 -16.74 -5.96
N HIS A 260 12.12 -16.58 -5.15
CA HIS A 260 11.02 -17.55 -5.08
C HIS A 260 10.27 -17.76 -6.40
N LEU A 261 10.39 -16.83 -7.36
CA LEU A 261 9.83 -16.95 -8.71
C LEU A 261 10.70 -17.82 -9.63
N PHE A 262 11.92 -18.16 -9.20
CA PHE A 262 12.88 -18.98 -9.93
C PHE A 262 13.35 -20.18 -9.07
N PRO A 263 12.42 -21.08 -8.68
CA PRO A 263 12.73 -22.17 -7.75
C PRO A 263 13.68 -23.19 -8.39
N SER A 264 14.79 -23.45 -7.70
CA SER A 264 15.76 -24.50 -8.02
C SER A 264 16.50 -24.94 -6.76
N ASP A 265 17.22 -26.06 -6.82
CA ASP A 265 18.07 -26.51 -5.71
C ASP A 265 19.17 -25.49 -5.38
N THR A 266 19.77 -24.88 -6.42
CA THR A 266 20.76 -23.82 -6.29
C THR A 266 20.17 -22.59 -5.61
N THR A 267 19.01 -22.11 -6.06
CA THR A 267 18.31 -20.98 -5.43
C THR A 267 17.99 -21.27 -3.97
N THR A 268 17.48 -22.47 -3.67
CA THR A 268 17.17 -22.89 -2.30
C THR A 268 18.42 -22.89 -1.42
N HIS A 269 19.54 -23.42 -1.92
CA HIS A 269 20.82 -23.42 -1.22
C HIS A 269 21.31 -22.00 -0.92
N LEU A 270 21.38 -21.14 -1.93
CA LEU A 270 21.86 -19.77 -1.79
C LEU A 270 20.99 -18.94 -0.82
N LEU A 271 19.67 -19.12 -0.86
CA LEU A 271 18.77 -18.46 0.09
C LEU A 271 18.99 -18.96 1.52
N LYS A 272 19.20 -20.27 1.74
CA LYS A 272 19.54 -20.83 3.05
C LYS A 272 20.83 -20.24 3.60
N GLU A 273 21.87 -20.15 2.76
CA GLU A 273 23.14 -19.51 3.15
C GLU A 273 22.93 -18.06 3.58
N ARG A 274 22.11 -17.27 2.85
CA ARG A 274 21.79 -15.89 3.25
C ARG A 274 21.03 -15.82 4.56
N VAL A 275 20.07 -16.70 4.82
CA VAL A 275 19.33 -16.72 6.10
C VAL A 275 20.26 -16.98 7.29
N MET A 276 21.24 -17.86 7.11
CA MET A 276 22.18 -18.27 8.16
C MET A 276 23.39 -17.32 8.33
N ASP A 277 23.62 -16.40 7.39
CA ASP A 277 24.71 -15.42 7.49
C ASP A 277 24.38 -14.34 8.54
N GLU A 278 24.95 -14.46 9.74
CA GLU A 278 24.77 -13.49 10.82
C GLU A 278 25.31 -12.09 10.51
N LYS A 279 26.23 -11.96 9.54
CA LYS A 279 26.76 -10.66 9.09
C LYS A 279 25.89 -10.00 8.03
N GLU A 280 24.96 -10.74 7.45
CA GLU A 280 24.03 -10.20 6.46
C GLU A 280 22.99 -9.30 7.13
N HIS A 281 22.56 -8.28 6.40
CA HIS A 281 21.55 -7.35 6.86
C HIS A 281 20.23 -8.08 7.14
N ILE A 282 19.62 -7.82 8.31
CA ILE A 282 18.40 -8.51 8.78
C ILE A 282 17.27 -8.54 7.74
N TYR A 283 17.07 -7.45 6.99
CA TYR A 283 16.04 -7.41 5.93
C TYR A 283 16.35 -8.30 4.74
N VAL A 284 17.62 -8.51 4.35
CA VAL A 284 17.96 -9.48 3.30
C VAL A 284 17.69 -10.89 3.80
N ARG A 285 18.04 -11.19 5.06
CA ARG A 285 17.76 -12.48 5.70
C ARG A 285 16.26 -12.77 5.77
N LEU A 286 15.45 -11.77 6.13
CA LEU A 286 13.99 -11.88 6.16
C LEU A 286 13.37 -12.09 4.77
N GLU A 287 13.82 -11.38 3.74
CA GLU A 287 13.34 -11.65 2.37
C GLU A 287 13.80 -13.02 1.87
N ALA A 288 15.01 -13.47 2.21
CA ALA A 288 15.49 -14.79 1.83
C ALA A 288 14.67 -15.90 2.49
N ALA A 289 14.37 -15.75 3.78
CA ALA A 289 13.48 -16.64 4.53
C ALA A 289 12.05 -16.62 3.96
N SER A 290 11.55 -15.45 3.57
CA SER A 290 10.25 -15.28 2.91
C SER A 290 10.20 -16.04 1.59
N SER A 291 11.24 -15.91 0.76
CA SER A 291 11.33 -16.63 -0.51
C SER A 291 11.36 -18.14 -0.32
N LEU A 292 12.14 -18.66 0.63
CA LEU A 292 12.13 -20.09 0.99
C LEU A 292 10.74 -20.58 1.39
N LEU A 293 10.06 -19.82 2.25
CA LEU A 293 8.74 -20.24 2.74
C LEU A 293 7.65 -20.15 1.65
N LYS A 294 7.75 -19.19 0.72
CA LYS A 294 6.92 -19.13 -0.51
C LYS A 294 7.17 -20.31 -1.44
N MET A 295 8.41 -20.82 -1.48
CA MET A 295 8.79 -22.06 -2.16
C MET A 295 8.39 -23.34 -1.38
N LYS A 296 7.66 -23.19 -0.26
CA LYS A 296 7.25 -24.27 0.66
C LYS A 296 8.42 -24.96 1.37
N ASP A 297 9.60 -24.35 1.40
CA ASP A 297 10.71 -24.82 2.23
C ASP A 297 10.53 -24.35 3.67
N ARG A 298 10.20 -25.30 4.54
CA ARG A 298 9.95 -25.07 5.97
C ARG A 298 11.24 -24.85 6.78
N SER A 299 12.42 -24.95 6.19
CA SER A 299 13.69 -24.72 6.90
C SER A 299 13.84 -23.29 7.41
N ALA A 300 13.08 -22.33 6.85
CA ALA A 300 13.08 -20.94 7.28
C ALA A 300 12.21 -20.66 8.52
N LEU A 301 11.37 -21.60 8.95
CA LEU A 301 10.46 -21.39 10.09
C LEU A 301 11.18 -21.07 11.42
N PRO A 302 12.27 -21.77 11.80
CA PRO A 302 13.00 -21.43 13.03
C PRO A 302 13.54 -19.98 13.02
N PHE A 303 13.92 -19.47 11.85
CA PHE A 303 14.37 -18.09 11.72
C PHE A 303 13.23 -17.10 11.97
N PHE A 304 12.04 -17.33 11.40
CA PHE A 304 10.86 -16.50 11.68
C PHE A 304 10.43 -16.55 13.15
N GLU A 305 10.46 -17.73 13.78
CA GLU A 305 10.15 -17.92 15.21
C GLU A 305 11.10 -17.15 16.13
N SER A 306 12.36 -17.02 15.71
CA SER A 306 13.36 -16.18 16.39
C SER A 306 13.15 -14.69 16.11
N ALA A 307 12.99 -14.31 14.84
CA ALA A 307 12.91 -12.91 14.41
C ALA A 307 11.66 -12.17 14.96
N ILE A 308 10.55 -12.88 15.19
CA ILE A 308 9.35 -12.28 15.82
C ILE A 308 9.54 -11.97 17.31
N LYS A 309 10.64 -12.45 17.90
CA LYS A 309 11.07 -12.22 19.29
C LYS A 309 12.36 -11.40 19.38
N ASP A 310 12.85 -10.88 18.26
CA ASP A 310 14.09 -10.09 18.15
C ASP A 310 14.16 -8.96 19.18
N GLU A 311 15.33 -8.57 19.67
CA GLU A 311 15.43 -7.51 20.69
C GLU A 311 14.85 -6.16 20.20
N TYR A 312 14.92 -5.89 18.89
CA TYR A 312 14.43 -4.67 18.28
C TYR A 312 12.99 -4.82 17.78
N LEU A 313 12.10 -3.98 18.31
CA LEU A 313 10.68 -3.95 17.90
C LEU A 313 10.49 -3.74 16.39
N GLN A 314 11.39 -3.01 15.73
CA GLN A 314 11.35 -2.79 14.29
C GLN A 314 11.53 -4.11 13.51
N ASN A 315 12.42 -4.99 13.98
CA ASN A 315 12.66 -6.29 13.36
C ASN A 315 11.45 -7.22 13.58
N ARG A 316 10.87 -7.22 14.78
CA ARG A 316 9.63 -7.97 15.05
C ARG A 316 8.48 -7.53 14.15
N LEU A 317 8.30 -6.21 14.01
CA LEU A 317 7.23 -5.66 13.19
C LEU A 317 7.45 -6.00 11.72
N GLU A 318 8.66 -5.81 11.21
CA GLU A 318 8.97 -6.17 9.81
C GLU A 318 8.76 -7.67 9.56
N THR A 319 9.18 -8.53 10.49
CA THR A 319 8.92 -9.98 10.45
C THR A 319 7.42 -10.28 10.37
N THR A 320 6.63 -9.60 11.19
CA THR A 320 5.16 -9.75 11.25
C THR A 320 4.50 -9.31 9.94
N ILE A 321 4.98 -8.23 9.32
CA ILE A 321 4.45 -7.74 8.05
C ILE A 321 4.84 -8.70 6.91
N ILE A 322 6.08 -9.18 6.89
CA ILE A 322 6.57 -10.16 5.89
C ILE A 322 5.76 -11.46 5.93
N LEU A 323 5.48 -11.99 7.13
CA LEU A 323 4.62 -13.17 7.27
C LEU A 323 3.22 -12.95 6.67
N GLY A 324 2.69 -11.72 6.72
CA GLY A 324 1.40 -11.36 6.10
C GLY A 324 1.41 -11.45 4.56
N GLU A 325 2.58 -11.40 3.92
CA GLU A 325 2.73 -11.51 2.47
C GLU A 325 2.93 -12.96 1.99
N ILE A 326 3.18 -13.90 2.90
CA ILE A 326 3.45 -15.30 2.60
C ILE A 326 2.16 -16.09 2.74
N ARG A 327 1.35 -16.15 1.67
CA ARG A 327 0.00 -16.77 1.64
C ARG A 327 0.01 -18.29 1.84
N ASN A 328 0.37 -18.76 3.03
CA ASN A 328 0.33 -20.16 3.45
C ASN A 328 -0.07 -20.32 4.93
N ASP A 329 -0.28 -21.57 5.34
CA ASP A 329 -0.77 -21.91 6.67
C ASP A 329 0.29 -21.77 7.77
N GLU A 330 1.56 -21.95 7.42
CA GLU A 330 2.67 -21.82 8.35
C GLU A 330 2.82 -20.36 8.80
N ALA A 331 2.77 -19.42 7.86
CA ALA A 331 2.80 -17.99 8.16
C ALA A 331 1.56 -17.56 8.95
N CYS A 332 0.38 -18.07 8.59
CA CYS A 332 -0.86 -17.87 9.37
C CYS A 332 -0.67 -18.31 10.82
N SER A 333 -0.10 -19.49 11.04
CA SER A 333 0.10 -20.05 12.37
C SER A 333 1.07 -19.21 13.21
N LEU A 334 2.15 -18.70 12.62
CA LEU A 334 3.10 -17.81 13.30
C LEU A 334 2.45 -16.47 13.69
N LEU A 335 1.65 -15.90 12.80
CA LEU A 335 0.91 -14.67 13.07
C LEU A 335 -0.15 -14.84 14.16
N ILE A 336 -0.89 -15.97 14.17
CA ILE A 336 -1.84 -16.31 15.25
C ILE A 336 -1.11 -16.40 16.58
N LYS A 337 0.04 -17.08 16.64
CA LYS A 337 0.87 -17.15 17.87
C LYS A 337 1.26 -15.75 18.35
N ALA A 338 1.70 -14.88 17.44
CA ALA A 338 2.10 -13.51 17.78
C ALA A 338 0.94 -12.63 18.25
N LEU A 339 -0.24 -12.77 17.64
CA LEU A 339 -1.46 -12.05 18.03
C LEU A 339 -1.91 -12.42 19.45
N LEU A 340 -1.87 -13.72 19.77
CA LEU A 340 -2.37 -14.26 21.03
C LEU A 340 -1.34 -14.24 22.18
N ASP A 341 -0.08 -13.92 21.90
CA ASP A 341 0.95 -13.78 22.94
C ASP A 341 0.77 -12.47 23.71
N LYS A 342 0.19 -12.57 24.91
CA LYS A 342 -0.01 -11.42 25.81
C LYS A 342 1.29 -10.79 26.34
N LYS A 343 2.44 -11.46 26.20
CA LYS A 343 3.75 -10.89 26.55
C LYS A 343 4.35 -10.09 25.39
N GLN A 344 3.80 -10.23 24.18
CA GLN A 344 4.25 -9.51 23.01
C GLN A 344 3.82 -8.04 23.08
N HIS A 345 4.63 -7.16 22.50
CA HIS A 345 4.35 -5.72 22.44
C HIS A 345 3.01 -5.44 21.71
N PRO A 346 2.14 -4.54 22.23
CA PRO A 346 0.81 -4.28 21.66
C PRO A 346 0.83 -3.94 20.16
N GLU A 347 1.75 -3.09 19.71
CA GLU A 347 1.87 -2.74 18.29
C GLU A 347 2.26 -3.95 17.40
N ILE A 348 2.99 -4.94 17.92
CA ILE A 348 3.31 -6.18 17.19
C ILE A 348 2.07 -7.08 17.10
N ARG A 349 1.30 -7.18 18.19
CA ARG A 349 0.01 -7.91 18.18
C ARG A 349 -0.99 -7.28 17.21
N ALA A 350 -1.10 -5.95 17.21
CA ALA A 350 -1.90 -5.20 16.25
C ALA A 350 -1.37 -5.40 14.82
N GLY A 351 -0.04 -5.42 14.64
CA GLY A 351 0.61 -5.81 13.39
C GLY A 351 0.23 -7.20 12.92
N ALA A 352 0.19 -8.18 13.81
CA ALA A 352 -0.18 -9.55 13.49
C ALA A 352 -1.66 -9.65 13.09
N ALA A 353 -2.56 -8.96 13.78
CA ALA A 353 -3.96 -8.87 13.39
C ALA A 353 -4.12 -8.27 11.98
N TRP A 354 -3.45 -7.16 11.70
CA TRP A 354 -3.45 -6.56 10.36
C TRP A 354 -2.91 -7.52 9.30
N SER A 355 -1.76 -8.14 9.56
CA SER A 355 -1.13 -9.12 8.65
C SER A 355 -2.02 -10.33 8.39
N LEU A 356 -2.78 -10.83 9.37
CA LEU A 356 -3.73 -11.93 9.17
C LEU A 356 -4.86 -11.56 8.20
N GLY A 357 -5.30 -10.29 8.23
CA GLY A 357 -6.26 -9.77 7.26
C GLY A 357 -5.68 -9.63 5.85
N GLU A 358 -4.40 -9.25 5.73
CA GLU A 358 -3.70 -9.17 4.44
C GLU A 358 -3.34 -10.55 3.86
N LEU A 359 -3.02 -11.50 4.74
CA LEU A 359 -2.72 -12.89 4.40
C LEU A 359 -3.90 -13.60 3.73
N ASP A 360 -5.11 -13.21 4.13
CA ASP A 360 -6.35 -13.67 3.50
C ASP A 360 -6.55 -15.19 3.66
N ASN A 361 -6.44 -15.68 4.90
CA ASN A 361 -6.56 -17.09 5.29
C ASN A 361 -7.63 -17.26 6.39
N SER A 362 -8.65 -18.09 6.14
CA SER A 362 -9.77 -18.30 7.06
C SER A 362 -9.39 -18.94 8.40
N LYS A 363 -8.23 -19.61 8.51
CA LYS A 363 -7.70 -20.12 9.80
C LYS A 363 -7.46 -19.01 10.83
N ALA A 364 -7.31 -17.76 10.38
CA ALA A 364 -7.15 -16.61 11.25
C ALA A 364 -8.43 -16.22 12.02
N LEU A 365 -9.61 -16.61 11.53
CA LEU A 365 -10.89 -16.10 12.01
C LEU A 365 -11.08 -16.30 13.53
N SER A 366 -10.84 -17.51 14.03
CA SER A 366 -10.96 -17.81 15.47
C SER A 366 -10.03 -16.95 16.33
N ALA A 367 -8.78 -16.77 15.91
CA ALA A 367 -7.84 -15.94 16.64
C ALA A 367 -8.24 -14.45 16.64
N LEU A 368 -8.76 -13.95 15.50
CA LEU A 368 -9.22 -12.57 15.36
C LEU A 368 -10.48 -12.28 16.18
N VAL A 369 -11.41 -13.24 16.26
CA VAL A 369 -12.62 -13.16 17.11
C VAL A 369 -12.22 -13.15 18.58
N LYS A 370 -11.29 -14.01 18.99
CA LYS A 370 -10.82 -14.09 20.38
C LYS A 370 -10.25 -12.77 20.90
N VAL A 371 -9.53 -12.02 20.06
CA VAL A 371 -8.94 -10.74 20.45
C VAL A 371 -9.89 -9.54 20.39
N PHE A 372 -11.12 -9.74 19.92
CA PHE A 372 -12.12 -8.67 19.84
C PHE A 372 -12.45 -8.05 21.21
N ASN A 373 -12.11 -8.76 22.29
CA ASN A 373 -12.33 -8.33 23.68
C ASN A 373 -11.08 -7.80 24.39
N GLU A 374 -9.92 -7.74 23.74
CA GLU A 374 -8.65 -7.27 24.33
C GLU A 374 -8.73 -5.83 24.84
N VAL A 375 -8.10 -5.48 25.96
CA VAL A 375 -8.26 -4.12 26.54
C VAL A 375 -7.69 -3.04 25.61
N GLU A 376 -6.61 -3.34 24.92
CA GLU A 376 -5.87 -2.42 24.07
C GLU A 376 -6.60 -2.13 22.76
N TYR A 377 -7.01 -0.86 22.59
CA TYR A 377 -7.82 -0.41 21.47
C TYR A 377 -7.17 -0.66 20.09
N ASN A 378 -5.85 -0.50 19.96
CA ASN A 378 -5.17 -0.72 18.67
C ASN A 378 -5.29 -2.17 18.19
N ILE A 379 -5.16 -3.15 19.10
CA ILE A 379 -5.29 -4.57 18.80
C ILE A 379 -6.73 -4.86 18.33
N LYS A 380 -7.73 -4.42 19.11
CA LYS A 380 -9.15 -4.53 18.75
C LYS A 380 -9.46 -3.93 17.38
N ALA A 381 -8.97 -2.73 17.10
CA ALA A 381 -9.26 -2.02 15.87
C ALA A 381 -8.65 -2.71 14.63
N GLU A 382 -7.44 -3.25 14.72
CA GLU A 382 -6.85 -4.03 13.63
C GLU A 382 -7.52 -5.39 13.46
N ALA A 383 -7.85 -6.08 14.56
CA ALA A 383 -8.56 -7.35 14.51
C ALA A 383 -9.95 -7.21 13.90
N ALA A 384 -10.69 -6.18 14.27
CA ALA A 384 -11.98 -5.85 13.68
C ALA A 384 -11.84 -5.58 12.16
N ARG A 385 -10.87 -4.78 11.73
CA ARG A 385 -10.63 -4.53 10.29
C ARG A 385 -10.28 -5.80 9.52
N ALA A 386 -9.40 -6.64 10.08
CA ALA A 386 -9.03 -7.92 9.49
C ALA A 386 -10.24 -8.87 9.41
N LEU A 387 -11.00 -8.98 10.50
CA LEU A 387 -12.19 -9.84 10.56
C LEU A 387 -13.27 -9.39 9.57
N LYS A 388 -13.51 -8.09 9.40
CA LYS A 388 -14.41 -7.56 8.37
C LYS A 388 -13.94 -7.97 6.97
N LYS A 389 -12.65 -7.79 6.67
CA LYS A 389 -12.05 -8.17 5.38
C LYS A 389 -12.19 -9.66 5.10
N LEU A 390 -11.92 -10.51 6.09
CA LEU A 390 -12.11 -11.96 5.94
C LEU A 390 -13.58 -12.35 5.85
N SER A 391 -14.48 -11.65 6.55
CA SER A 391 -15.93 -11.89 6.49
C SER A 391 -16.53 -11.53 5.12
N ASP A 392 -15.93 -10.58 4.40
CA ASP A 392 -16.33 -10.28 3.02
C ASP A 392 -16.07 -11.48 2.08
N LYS A 393 -15.10 -12.34 2.41
CA LYS A 393 -14.65 -13.45 1.56
C LYS A 393 -15.07 -14.83 2.07
N TYR A 394 -15.16 -15.02 3.39
CA TYR A 394 -15.47 -16.27 4.07
C TYR A 394 -16.73 -16.15 4.96
N PRO A 395 -17.86 -15.65 4.45
CA PRO A 395 -19.03 -15.36 5.29
C PRO A 395 -19.59 -16.62 5.97
N GLY A 396 -19.62 -17.76 5.29
CA GLY A 396 -20.10 -19.03 5.85
C GLY A 396 -19.23 -19.52 7.02
N ASP A 397 -17.90 -19.40 6.91
CA ASP A 397 -16.98 -19.77 7.99
C ASP A 397 -17.26 -18.91 9.25
N VAL A 398 -17.52 -17.62 9.05
CA VAL A 398 -17.83 -16.68 10.15
C VAL A 398 -19.18 -16.99 10.80
N VAL A 399 -20.21 -17.31 10.00
CA VAL A 399 -21.52 -17.76 10.52
C VAL A 399 -21.36 -19.03 11.36
N ASN A 400 -20.61 -20.02 10.87
CA ASN A 400 -20.41 -21.30 11.54
C ASN A 400 -19.60 -21.21 12.85
N MET A 401 -18.88 -20.11 13.08
CA MET A 401 -18.21 -19.88 14.37
C MET A 401 -19.17 -19.44 15.47
N PHE A 402 -20.32 -18.88 15.11
CA PHE A 402 -21.25 -18.26 16.05
C PHE A 402 -21.80 -19.22 17.11
N PRO A 403 -22.20 -20.47 16.79
CA PRO A 403 -22.67 -21.45 17.78
C PRO A 403 -21.64 -21.75 18.88
N GLU A 404 -20.38 -21.97 18.47
CA GLU A 404 -19.28 -22.41 19.33
C GLU A 404 -18.58 -21.25 20.07
N SER A 405 -18.91 -20.01 19.73
CA SER A 405 -18.32 -18.81 20.35
C SER A 405 -18.94 -18.54 21.72
N ASN A 406 -18.13 -18.09 22.69
CA ASN A 406 -18.66 -17.61 23.97
C ASN A 406 -19.36 -16.24 23.82
N GLU A 407 -20.02 -15.78 24.89
CA GLU A 407 -20.76 -14.50 24.93
C GLU A 407 -19.94 -13.32 24.41
N GLN A 408 -18.68 -13.22 24.85
CA GLN A 408 -17.81 -12.11 24.47
C GLN A 408 -17.34 -12.24 23.01
N GLU A 409 -17.11 -13.45 22.51
CA GLU A 409 -16.69 -13.72 21.13
C GLU A 409 -17.81 -13.48 20.12
N ARG A 410 -19.06 -13.83 20.47
CA ARG A 410 -20.25 -13.62 19.62
C ARG A 410 -20.46 -12.15 19.25
N ALA A 411 -20.13 -11.22 20.14
CA ALA A 411 -20.16 -9.79 19.83
C ALA A 411 -19.23 -9.42 18.65
N GLY A 412 -18.03 -10.01 18.59
CA GLY A 412 -17.08 -9.80 17.50
C GLY A 412 -17.52 -10.43 16.19
N VAL A 413 -18.03 -11.66 16.24
CA VAL A 413 -18.62 -12.36 15.08
C VAL A 413 -19.79 -11.57 14.51
N ALA A 414 -20.72 -11.14 15.38
CA ALA A 414 -21.85 -10.33 15.00
C ALA A 414 -21.41 -9.03 14.34
N TRP A 415 -20.49 -8.28 14.98
CA TRP A 415 -19.94 -7.05 14.43
C TRP A 415 -19.39 -7.24 13.01
N ALA A 416 -18.65 -8.31 12.78
CA ALA A 416 -18.05 -8.58 11.48
C ALA A 416 -19.07 -8.91 10.40
N LEU A 417 -20.06 -9.76 10.71
CA LEU A 417 -21.15 -10.10 9.80
C LEU A 417 -22.00 -8.88 9.44
N SER A 418 -22.32 -8.03 10.43
CA SER A 418 -23.05 -6.79 10.19
C SER A 418 -22.28 -5.81 9.31
N LYS A 419 -20.97 -5.64 9.55
CA LYS A 419 -20.13 -4.70 8.78
C LYS A 419 -19.75 -5.20 7.40
N SER A 420 -19.68 -6.53 7.18
CA SER A 420 -19.54 -7.08 5.84
C SER A 420 -20.85 -6.98 5.05
N GLY A 421 -21.99 -7.19 5.72
CA GLY A 421 -23.30 -7.30 5.07
C GLY A 421 -23.39 -8.50 4.10
N ARG A 422 -22.43 -9.44 4.22
CA ARG A 422 -22.30 -10.65 3.40
C ARG A 422 -22.80 -11.84 4.22
N PHE A 423 -24.11 -12.00 4.33
CA PHE A 423 -24.75 -13.17 4.94
C PHE A 423 -26.16 -13.31 4.37
N ASN A 424 -26.73 -14.51 4.46
CA ASN A 424 -28.14 -14.74 4.22
C ASN A 424 -28.84 -14.96 5.56
N ILE A 425 -30.07 -14.48 5.68
CA ILE A 425 -30.86 -14.67 6.89
C ILE A 425 -31.09 -16.17 7.18
N GLU A 426 -31.33 -16.96 6.14
CA GLU A 426 -31.57 -18.41 6.27
C GLU A 426 -30.37 -19.14 6.88
N ASP A 427 -29.13 -18.67 6.65
CA ASP A 427 -27.92 -19.23 7.25
C ASP A 427 -27.77 -18.87 8.74
N LEU A 428 -28.45 -17.82 9.20
CA LEU A 428 -28.40 -17.39 10.60
C LEU A 428 -29.39 -18.14 11.50
N ILE A 429 -30.41 -18.79 10.94
CA ILE A 429 -31.41 -19.54 11.70
C ILE A 429 -30.80 -20.78 12.37
N PRO A 430 -30.02 -21.64 11.69
CA PRO A 430 -29.42 -22.83 12.32
C PRO A 430 -28.46 -22.51 13.46
N VAL A 431 -27.92 -21.29 13.52
CA VAL A 431 -26.94 -20.88 14.54
C VAL A 431 -27.57 -20.21 15.76
N LEU A 432 -28.91 -20.15 15.84
CA LEU A 432 -29.68 -19.70 17.01
C LEU A 432 -29.69 -20.76 18.11
N VAL A 433 -28.54 -20.96 18.76
CA VAL A 433 -28.37 -22.01 19.78
C VAL A 433 -28.89 -21.63 21.17
N ASP A 434 -29.09 -20.34 21.45
CA ASP A 434 -29.58 -19.81 22.72
C ASP A 434 -30.09 -18.35 22.59
N ASP A 435 -30.55 -17.76 23.69
CA ASP A 435 -31.09 -16.39 23.71
C ASP A 435 -30.04 -15.31 23.42
N GLU A 436 -28.77 -15.53 23.78
CA GLU A 436 -27.68 -14.60 23.44
C GLU A 436 -27.39 -14.62 21.94
N ALA A 437 -27.39 -15.80 21.33
CA ALA A 437 -27.30 -15.96 19.89
C ALA A 437 -28.45 -15.22 19.20
N ARG A 438 -29.68 -15.30 19.72
CA ARG A 438 -30.83 -14.55 19.20
C ARG A 438 -30.63 -13.03 19.26
N LYS A 439 -30.14 -12.50 20.38
CA LYS A 439 -29.88 -11.05 20.54
C LYS A 439 -28.87 -10.54 19.49
N TRP A 440 -27.78 -11.26 19.31
CA TRP A 440 -26.73 -10.89 18.36
C TRP A 440 -27.18 -11.09 16.91
N THR A 441 -27.96 -12.12 16.60
CA THR A 441 -28.60 -12.29 15.28
C THR A 441 -29.56 -11.15 14.99
N ALA A 442 -30.35 -10.70 15.98
CA ALA A 442 -31.21 -9.54 15.83
C ALA A 442 -30.40 -8.27 15.52
N TRP A 443 -29.25 -8.10 16.17
CA TRP A 443 -28.34 -6.99 15.88
C TRP A 443 -27.73 -7.08 14.48
N ILE A 444 -27.31 -8.26 14.02
CA ILE A 444 -26.76 -8.48 12.67
C ILE A 444 -27.74 -8.02 11.61
N ILE A 445 -28.99 -8.51 11.67
CA ILE A 445 -30.04 -8.23 10.68
C ILE A 445 -30.56 -6.80 10.84
N GLY A 446 -30.88 -6.39 12.08
CA GLY A 446 -31.52 -5.11 12.35
C GLY A 446 -30.63 -3.89 12.13
N THR A 447 -29.30 -4.06 11.99
CA THR A 447 -28.38 -2.97 11.60
C THR A 447 -28.19 -2.82 10.09
N GLN A 448 -28.83 -3.68 9.29
CA GLN A 448 -28.80 -3.59 7.83
C GLN A 448 -29.93 -2.69 7.29
N ASP A 449 -29.82 -2.32 6.02
CA ASP A 449 -30.90 -1.67 5.27
C ASP A 449 -32.15 -2.57 5.25
N GLN A 450 -33.22 -2.10 5.87
CA GLN A 450 -34.51 -2.78 5.94
C GLN A 450 -35.04 -3.17 4.57
N VAL A 451 -34.88 -2.31 3.56
CA VAL A 451 -35.42 -2.54 2.21
C VAL A 451 -34.81 -3.80 1.59
N LYS A 452 -33.55 -4.08 1.91
CA LYS A 452 -32.83 -5.27 1.42
C LYS A 452 -33.40 -6.58 2.00
N TYR A 453 -33.88 -6.59 3.24
CA TYR A 453 -34.19 -7.82 3.98
C TYR A 453 -35.68 -7.98 4.35
N VAL A 454 -36.56 -7.05 3.97
CA VAL A 454 -37.98 -7.06 4.37
C VAL A 454 -38.75 -8.32 3.94
N ASN A 455 -38.42 -8.92 2.80
CA ASN A 455 -39.09 -10.15 2.36
C ASN A 455 -38.57 -11.40 3.08
N GLU A 456 -37.28 -11.41 3.44
CA GLU A 456 -36.64 -12.53 4.13
C GLU A 456 -37.03 -12.57 5.61
N ILE A 457 -37.11 -11.41 6.27
CA ILE A 457 -37.50 -11.32 7.68
C ILE A 457 -38.94 -11.78 7.94
N GLU A 458 -39.87 -11.54 7.01
CA GLU A 458 -41.26 -12.01 7.14
C GLU A 458 -41.35 -13.54 7.19
N LYS A 459 -40.41 -14.25 6.53
CA LYS A 459 -40.31 -15.70 6.65
C LYS A 459 -39.83 -16.14 8.04
N ILE A 460 -39.02 -15.33 8.73
CA ILE A 460 -38.56 -15.64 10.09
C ILE A 460 -39.72 -15.59 11.08
N LYS A 461 -40.76 -14.80 10.85
CA LYS A 461 -41.88 -14.62 11.80
C LYS A 461 -42.49 -15.95 12.27
N GLU A 462 -42.59 -16.93 11.37
CA GLU A 462 -43.12 -18.27 11.68
C GLU A 462 -42.08 -19.19 12.32
N ILE A 463 -40.79 -18.91 12.13
CA ILE A 463 -39.65 -19.70 12.62
C ILE A 463 -39.24 -19.25 14.04
N ASP A 464 -39.03 -17.95 14.22
CA ASP A 464 -38.64 -17.32 15.49
C ASP A 464 -39.29 -15.92 15.60
N SER A 465 -40.47 -15.89 16.24
CA SER A 465 -41.25 -14.66 16.41
C SER A 465 -40.56 -13.61 17.31
N GLU A 466 -39.69 -14.03 18.23
CA GLU A 466 -38.95 -13.13 19.10
C GLU A 466 -37.84 -12.41 18.32
N LEU A 467 -37.11 -13.15 17.48
CA LEU A 467 -36.11 -12.59 16.59
C LEU A 467 -36.75 -11.59 15.61
N TYR A 468 -37.88 -11.97 15.00
CA TYR A 468 -38.65 -11.06 14.13
C TYR A 468 -39.03 -9.76 14.86
N PHE A 469 -39.56 -9.87 16.09
CA PHE A 469 -39.92 -8.71 16.88
C PHE A 469 -38.71 -7.83 17.19
N ALA A 470 -37.59 -8.43 17.63
CA ALA A 470 -36.38 -7.69 17.97
C ALA A 470 -35.80 -6.93 16.76
N VAL A 471 -35.72 -7.56 15.59
CA VAL A 471 -35.24 -6.93 14.34
C VAL A 471 -36.14 -5.77 13.92
N THR A 472 -37.45 -5.97 13.91
CA THR A 472 -38.40 -4.93 13.48
C THR A 472 -38.44 -3.73 14.42
N VAL A 473 -38.26 -3.95 15.72
CA VAL A 473 -38.08 -2.87 16.71
C VAL A 473 -36.77 -2.13 16.44
N LEU A 474 -35.66 -2.85 16.20
CA LEU A 474 -34.36 -2.23 15.97
C LEU A 474 -34.35 -1.35 14.72
N TRP A 475 -34.97 -1.80 13.61
CA TRP A 475 -35.13 -0.98 12.41
C TRP A 475 -35.90 0.31 12.67
N LYS A 476 -37.02 0.25 13.40
CA LYS A 476 -37.79 1.45 13.77
C LYS A 476 -36.97 2.45 14.57
N ILE A 477 -36.12 1.96 15.46
CA ILE A 477 -35.23 2.81 16.27
C ILE A 477 -34.15 3.45 15.38
N LEU A 478 -33.45 2.63 14.58
CA LEU A 478 -32.33 3.06 13.74
C LEU A 478 -32.73 3.91 12.53
N SER A 479 -33.99 3.85 12.11
CA SER A 479 -34.55 4.73 11.07
C SER A 479 -35.21 5.99 11.65
N SER A 480 -35.24 6.15 12.97
CA SER A 480 -35.88 7.29 13.62
C SER A 480 -34.92 8.46 13.78
N TRP A 481 -35.45 9.68 13.89
CA TRP A 481 -34.66 10.87 14.22
C TRP A 481 -33.88 10.73 15.55
N VAL A 482 -34.29 9.82 16.43
CA VAL A 482 -33.65 9.58 17.73
C VAL A 482 -32.26 8.94 17.58
N SER A 483 -32.04 8.09 16.56
CA SER A 483 -30.73 7.46 16.35
C SER A 483 -29.65 8.44 15.87
N ASP A 484 -30.06 9.55 15.28
CA ASP A 484 -29.17 10.59 14.76
C ASP A 484 -28.91 11.73 15.77
N LEU A 485 -29.54 11.68 16.95
CA LEU A 485 -29.32 12.65 18.02
C LEU A 485 -27.93 12.50 18.62
N ASN A 486 -27.02 13.40 18.26
CA ASN A 486 -25.75 13.58 18.96
C ASN A 486 -25.87 14.75 19.93
N ILE A 487 -25.73 14.50 21.24
CA ILE A 487 -25.53 15.56 22.23
C ILE A 487 -24.04 15.90 22.20
N TYR A 488 -23.69 17.06 21.64
CA TYR A 488 -22.33 17.56 21.53
C TYR A 488 -21.71 17.92 22.87
#